data_AF-A0A2R6J0X6-F1
#
_entry.id   AF-A0A2R6J0X6-F1
#
_cell.length_a   1.000
_cell.length_b   1.000
_cell.length_c   1.000
_cell.angle_alpha   90.00
_cell.angle_beta   90.00
_cell.angle_gamma   90.00
#
_symmetry.space_group_name_H-M   'P 1'
#
loop_
_entity.id
_entity.type
_entity.pdbx_description
1 polymer ?
#
loop_
_entity_poly.entity_id
_entity_poly.type
_entity_poly.pdbx_seq_one_letter_code
_entity_poly.pdbx_strand_id
1 'polypeptide(L)'
;MSGSDLAAAVENVLAVDADDFRSRAENEAGVIKEELDAGTFNNPQAIVGFEYEFYAVDRETSSLARVPRRLLEFIGFEKELGLHNAEMCTSPQPLNADGLAAQEAEVNARLRTALDCVRSSGLRLVSDGLWTIPPEGEPTGQYLGRSVEDRGVRIAS
;
A
#
# COMPACT_ATOMS: atom_id res chain seq x y z
N MET A 1 -9.81 -1.45 -13.35
CA MET A 1 -9.14 -2.49 -14.14
C MET A 1 -9.91 -3.79 -13.91
N SER A 2 -10.36 -4.45 -14.97
CA SER A 2 -11.01 -5.77 -14.85
C SER A 2 -9.96 -6.88 -14.66
N GLY A 3 -10.38 -8.07 -14.21
CA GLY A 3 -9.47 -9.23 -14.12
C GLY A 3 -8.84 -9.59 -15.46
N SER A 4 -9.60 -9.46 -16.55
CA SER A 4 -9.12 -9.70 -17.91
C SER A 4 -8.10 -8.65 -18.36
N ASP A 5 -8.24 -7.39 -17.99
CA ASP A 5 -7.21 -6.39 -18.35
C ASP A 5 -5.87 -6.72 -17.68
N LEU A 6 -5.92 -7.21 -16.45
CA LEU A 6 -4.73 -7.56 -15.67
C LEU A 6 -4.07 -8.83 -16.21
N ALA A 7 -4.81 -9.87 -16.55
CA ALA A 7 -4.25 -11.08 -17.17
C ALA A 7 -3.55 -10.78 -18.50
N ALA A 8 -4.09 -9.87 -19.32
CA ALA A 8 -3.43 -9.43 -20.56
C ALA A 8 -2.15 -8.63 -20.27
N ALA A 9 -2.15 -7.79 -19.24
CA ALA A 9 -0.95 -7.08 -18.81
C ALA A 9 0.14 -8.06 -18.33
N VAL A 10 -0.23 -9.10 -17.58
CA VAL A 10 0.72 -10.14 -17.16
C VAL A 10 1.27 -10.90 -18.36
N GLU A 11 0.44 -11.34 -19.30
CA GLU A 11 0.90 -12.00 -20.53
C GLU A 11 1.90 -11.14 -21.31
N ASN A 12 1.63 -9.85 -21.46
CA ASN A 12 2.54 -8.91 -22.13
C ASN A 12 3.88 -8.78 -21.39
N VAL A 13 3.88 -8.76 -20.05
CA VAL A 13 5.11 -8.72 -19.25
C VAL A 13 5.88 -10.03 -19.37
N LEU A 14 5.19 -11.17 -19.36
CA LEU A 14 5.82 -12.49 -19.51
C LEU A 14 6.42 -12.73 -20.90
N ALA A 15 5.97 -11.98 -21.92
CA ALA A 15 6.55 -12.00 -23.25
C ALA A 15 7.87 -11.21 -23.36
N VAL A 16 8.24 -10.44 -22.32
CA VAL A 16 9.52 -9.72 -22.26
C VAL A 16 10.65 -10.74 -22.05
N ASP A 17 11.75 -10.56 -22.79
CA ASP A 17 12.98 -11.32 -22.55
C ASP A 17 13.53 -10.98 -21.16
N ALA A 18 13.45 -11.93 -20.24
CA ALA A 18 13.84 -11.74 -18.84
C ALA A 18 15.34 -11.50 -18.66
N ASP A 19 16.18 -12.05 -19.53
CA ASP A 19 17.63 -11.90 -19.45
C ASP A 19 18.06 -10.54 -20.01
N ASP A 20 17.47 -10.10 -21.13
CA ASP A 20 17.66 -8.73 -21.63
C ASP A 20 17.17 -7.68 -20.62
N PHE A 21 15.95 -7.87 -20.09
CA PHE A 21 15.39 -6.96 -19.08
C PHE A 21 16.28 -6.85 -17.84
N ARG A 22 16.76 -7.99 -17.31
CA ARG A 22 17.65 -8.01 -16.15
C ARG A 22 18.98 -7.32 -16.44
N SER A 23 19.58 -7.62 -17.58
CA SER A 23 20.85 -6.99 -17.99
C SER A 23 20.70 -5.47 -18.07
N ARG A 24 19.58 -4.98 -18.63
CA ARG A 24 19.26 -3.56 -18.69
C ARG A 24 19.05 -2.94 -17.31
N ALA A 25 18.26 -3.59 -16.45
CA ALA A 25 18.02 -3.12 -15.10
C ALA A 25 19.31 -3.05 -14.27
N GLU A 26 20.23 -3.99 -14.43
CA GLU A 26 21.54 -3.99 -13.78
C GLU A 26 22.43 -2.84 -14.29
N ASN A 27 22.43 -2.59 -15.61
CA ASN A 27 23.15 -1.46 -16.19
C ASN A 27 22.61 -0.11 -15.70
N GLU A 28 21.29 0.07 -15.72
CA GLU A 28 20.63 1.28 -15.23
C GLU A 28 20.88 1.49 -13.73
N ALA A 29 20.85 0.42 -12.94
CA ALA A 29 21.21 0.47 -11.52
C ALA A 29 22.68 0.86 -11.32
N GLY A 30 23.58 0.47 -12.22
CA GLY A 30 24.97 0.91 -12.23
C GLY A 30 25.09 2.43 -12.35
N VAL A 31 24.38 3.02 -13.32
CA VAL A 31 24.33 4.49 -13.50
C VAL A 31 23.80 5.19 -12.26
N ILE A 32 22.71 4.70 -11.67
CA ILE A 32 22.14 5.31 -10.45
C ILE A 32 23.14 5.26 -9.29
N LYS A 33 23.89 4.16 -9.13
CA LYS A 33 24.92 4.03 -8.09
C LYS A 33 26.07 5.00 -8.30
N GLU A 34 26.56 5.14 -9.53
CA GLU A 34 27.62 6.11 -9.86
C GLU A 34 27.18 7.54 -9.54
N GLU A 35 25.95 7.91 -9.88
CA GLU A 35 25.39 9.25 -9.59
C GLU A 35 25.10 9.47 -8.09
N LEU A 36 24.73 8.41 -7.35
CA LEU A 36 24.61 8.46 -5.89
C LEU A 36 25.98 8.72 -5.25
N ASP A 37 27.03 8.02 -5.67
CA ASP A 37 28.40 8.21 -5.18
C ASP A 37 28.97 9.59 -5.55
N ALA A 38 28.61 10.11 -6.72
CA ALA A 38 28.94 11.46 -7.16
C ALA A 38 28.19 12.56 -6.37
N GLY A 39 27.16 12.19 -5.59
CA GLY A 39 26.34 13.12 -4.83
C GLY A 39 25.36 13.92 -5.67
N THR A 40 25.05 13.47 -6.90
CA THR A 40 24.16 14.15 -7.84
C THR A 40 22.76 14.37 -7.25
N PHE A 41 22.30 13.44 -6.39
CA PHE A 41 20.99 13.50 -5.76
C PHE A 41 21.00 14.05 -4.32
N ASN A 42 22.12 14.61 -3.86
CA ASN A 42 22.20 15.17 -2.52
C ASN A 42 21.21 16.33 -2.35
N ASN A 43 20.23 16.15 -1.46
CA ASN A 43 19.28 17.20 -1.12
C ASN A 43 19.89 18.12 -0.04
N PRO A 44 20.01 19.44 -0.26
CA PRO A 44 20.51 20.36 0.75
C PRO A 44 19.57 20.51 1.95
N GLN A 45 18.31 20.08 1.83
CA GLN A 45 17.31 20.13 2.89
C GLN A 45 16.92 18.73 3.33
N ALA A 46 17.03 18.45 4.63
CA ALA A 46 16.44 17.26 5.20
C ALA A 46 14.91 17.37 5.20
N ILE A 47 14.23 16.33 4.73
CA ILE A 47 12.78 16.22 4.61
C ILE A 47 12.32 14.98 5.40
N VAL A 48 11.12 15.06 5.96
CA VAL A 48 10.44 13.96 6.65
C VAL A 48 9.04 13.76 6.06
N GLY A 49 8.65 12.50 5.93
CA GLY A 49 7.30 12.04 5.64
C GLY A 49 7.09 10.70 6.33
N PHE A 50 5.85 10.37 6.64
CA PHE A 50 5.43 9.13 7.26
C PHE A 50 4.51 8.35 6.33
N GLU A 51 4.74 7.04 6.26
CA GLU A 51 3.78 6.06 5.78
C GLU A 51 3.24 5.33 7.02
N TYR A 52 1.92 5.21 7.09
CA TYR A 52 1.24 4.60 8.22
C TYR A 52 0.23 3.58 7.73
N GLU A 53 0.50 2.32 8.03
CA GLU A 53 -0.35 1.19 7.69
C GLU A 53 -1.36 0.84 8.80
N PHE A 54 -2.54 0.40 8.39
CA PHE A 54 -3.60 -0.02 9.28
C PHE A 54 -4.22 -1.34 8.82
N TYR A 55 -4.67 -2.14 9.78
CA TYR A 55 -5.60 -3.23 9.58
C TYR A 55 -7.03 -2.70 9.66
N ALA A 56 -7.87 -3.06 8.68
CA ALA A 56 -9.30 -2.91 8.78
C ALA A 56 -9.91 -4.14 9.43
N VAL A 57 -10.78 -3.89 10.40
CA VAL A 57 -11.43 -4.93 11.18
C VAL A 57 -12.91 -4.63 11.28
N ASP A 58 -13.70 -5.69 11.43
CA ASP A 58 -15.10 -5.55 11.81
C ASP A 58 -15.18 -4.85 13.18
N ARG A 59 -16.06 -3.86 13.29
CA ARG A 59 -16.12 -3.00 14.46
C ARG A 59 -16.71 -3.70 15.70
N GLU A 60 -17.50 -4.75 15.49
CA GLU A 60 -18.16 -5.50 16.57
C GLU A 60 -17.34 -6.71 16.99
N THR A 61 -16.81 -7.46 16.03
CA THR A 61 -16.10 -8.73 16.29
C THR A 61 -14.59 -8.58 16.33
N SER A 62 -14.04 -7.48 15.82
CA SER A 62 -12.60 -7.28 15.61
C SER A 62 -11.97 -8.31 14.64
N SER A 63 -12.78 -9.06 13.91
CA SER A 63 -12.29 -9.95 12.85
C SER A 63 -11.73 -9.15 11.69
N LEU A 64 -10.69 -9.69 11.04
CA LEU A 64 -10.08 -9.08 9.88
C LEU A 64 -11.11 -8.84 8.76
N ALA A 65 -11.17 -7.63 8.22
CA ALA A 65 -12.19 -7.23 7.26
C ALA A 65 -11.56 -6.63 6.00
N ARG A 66 -12.19 -6.85 4.84
CA ARG A 66 -11.76 -6.25 3.57
C ARG A 66 -12.14 -4.78 3.52
N VAL A 67 -11.24 -3.91 3.09
CA VAL A 67 -11.53 -2.51 2.80
C VAL A 67 -12.05 -2.38 1.37
N PRO A 68 -13.24 -1.81 1.16
CA PRO A 68 -13.70 -1.49 -0.18
C PRO A 68 -12.71 -0.54 -0.88
N ARG A 69 -12.23 -0.90 -2.08
CA ARG A 69 -11.25 -0.07 -2.81
C ARG A 69 -11.72 1.36 -3.08
N ARG A 70 -13.03 1.55 -3.32
CA ARG A 70 -13.63 2.89 -3.46
C ARG A 70 -13.57 3.70 -2.16
N LEU A 71 -13.64 3.02 -1.02
CA LEU A 71 -13.51 3.67 0.28
C LEU A 71 -12.09 4.15 0.51
N LEU A 72 -11.06 3.37 0.15
CA LEU A 72 -9.64 3.78 0.19
C LEU A 72 -9.39 5.04 -0.67
N GLU A 73 -9.85 5.01 -1.92
CA GLU A 73 -9.76 6.17 -2.82
C GLU A 73 -10.46 7.40 -2.23
N PHE A 74 -11.63 7.21 -1.62
CA PHE A 74 -12.42 8.29 -1.02
C PHE A 74 -11.73 8.93 0.20
N ILE A 75 -11.07 8.13 1.05
CA ILE A 75 -10.36 8.64 2.23
C ILE A 75 -8.91 9.07 1.92
N GLY A 76 -8.46 8.90 0.68
CA GLY A 76 -7.11 9.26 0.24
C GLY A 76 -6.03 8.37 0.86
N PHE A 77 -6.31 7.06 0.96
CA PHE A 77 -5.37 6.05 1.42
C PHE A 77 -4.95 5.17 0.24
N GLU A 78 -3.70 4.75 0.27
CA GLU A 78 -3.14 3.87 -0.75
C GLU A 78 -3.62 2.42 -0.53
N LYS A 79 -3.64 1.68 -1.64
CA LYS A 79 -4.04 0.28 -1.67
C LYS A 79 -2.81 -0.58 -1.45
N GLU A 80 -2.90 -1.44 -0.46
CA GLU A 80 -1.89 -2.43 -0.19
C GLU A 80 -2.20 -3.78 -0.83
N LEU A 81 -1.21 -4.68 -0.79
CA LEU A 81 -1.37 -6.05 -1.25
C LEU A 81 -2.48 -6.77 -0.46
N GLY A 82 -2.50 -6.57 0.86
CA GLY A 82 -3.54 -7.09 1.72
C GLY A 82 -4.83 -6.30 1.57
N LEU A 83 -5.94 -7.01 1.34
CA LEU A 83 -7.25 -6.37 1.12
C LEU A 83 -7.85 -5.77 2.38
N HIS A 84 -7.26 -6.06 3.52
CA HIS A 84 -7.58 -5.49 4.82
C HIS A 84 -6.65 -4.33 5.18
N ASN A 85 -5.58 -4.11 4.43
CA ASN A 85 -4.64 -3.05 4.72
C ASN A 85 -5.09 -1.75 4.08
N ALA A 86 -4.78 -0.65 4.76
CA ALA A 86 -4.95 0.70 4.29
C ALA A 86 -3.70 1.48 4.67
N GLU A 87 -3.09 2.19 3.73
CA GLU A 87 -1.89 2.99 4.00
C GLU A 87 -2.18 4.49 3.85
N MET A 88 -1.69 5.27 4.80
CA MET A 88 -1.69 6.73 4.73
C MET A 88 -0.25 7.25 4.62
N CYS A 89 0.06 7.92 3.51
CA CYS A 89 1.33 8.60 3.33
C CYS A 89 1.14 10.12 3.51
N THR A 90 1.89 10.75 4.41
CA THR A 90 1.87 12.21 4.59
C THR A 90 2.65 12.94 3.50
N SER A 91 2.35 14.21 3.29
CA SER A 91 3.17 15.05 2.40
C SER A 91 4.58 15.26 2.99
N PRO A 92 5.64 15.38 2.16
CA PRO A 92 6.97 15.70 2.65
C PRO A 92 7.02 17.08 3.32
N GLN A 93 7.64 17.16 4.49
CA GLN A 93 7.84 18.38 5.27
C GLN A 93 9.33 18.59 5.59
N PRO A 94 9.81 19.82 5.81
CA PRO A 94 11.16 20.04 6.29
C PRO A 94 11.42 19.32 7.63
N LEU A 95 12.60 18.73 7.82
CA LEU A 95 12.97 18.12 9.09
C LEU A 95 13.39 19.19 10.11
N ASN A 96 12.39 19.87 10.68
CA ASN A 96 12.53 20.83 11.77
C ASN A 96 11.27 20.81 12.65
N ALA A 97 11.22 21.66 13.69
CA ALA A 97 10.10 21.67 14.63
C ALA A 97 8.74 21.96 13.97
N ASP A 98 8.70 22.91 13.03
CA ASP A 98 7.46 23.28 12.33
C ASP A 98 7.00 22.17 11.37
N GLY A 99 7.94 21.53 10.67
CA GLY A 99 7.64 20.41 9.79
C GLY A 99 7.16 19.17 10.55
N LEU A 100 7.71 18.87 11.72
CA LEU A 100 7.20 17.79 12.60
C LEU A 100 5.79 18.11 13.12
N ALA A 101 5.51 19.37 13.47
CA ALA A 101 4.17 19.80 13.86
C ALA A 101 3.17 19.70 12.69
N ALA A 102 3.62 20.02 11.46
CA ALA A 102 2.83 19.84 10.25
C ALA A 102 2.53 18.36 9.98
N GLN A 103 3.52 17.47 10.15
CA GLN A 103 3.33 16.02 10.05
C GLN A 103 2.28 15.51 11.03
N GLU A 104 2.39 15.89 12.31
CA GLU A 104 1.43 15.49 13.34
C GLU A 104 0.02 16.00 13.01
N ALA A 105 -0.11 17.25 12.56
CA ALA A 105 -1.38 17.83 12.17
C ALA A 105 -2.01 17.10 10.98
N GLU A 106 -1.22 16.76 9.96
CA GLU A 106 -1.67 16.02 8.77
C GLU A 106 -2.16 14.61 9.15
N VAL A 107 -1.36 13.86 9.92
CA VAL A 107 -1.72 12.54 10.44
C VAL A 107 -3.05 12.61 11.19
N ASN A 108 -3.18 13.56 12.13
CA ASN A 108 -4.39 13.71 12.93
C ASN A 108 -5.62 14.05 12.08
N ALA A 109 -5.48 14.96 11.11
CA ALA A 109 -6.58 15.38 10.26
C ALA A 109 -7.07 14.22 9.39
N ARG A 110 -6.15 13.56 8.68
CA ARG A 110 -6.47 12.47 7.75
C ARG A 110 -7.00 11.25 8.48
N LEU A 111 -6.38 10.85 9.59
CA LEU A 111 -6.81 9.68 10.35
C LEU A 111 -8.20 9.89 10.97
N ARG A 112 -8.50 11.07 11.51
CA ARG A 112 -9.85 11.36 12.06
C ARG A 112 -10.92 11.24 10.97
N THR A 113 -10.69 11.87 9.83
CA THR A 113 -11.62 11.79 8.68
C THR A 113 -11.78 10.34 8.22
N ALA A 114 -10.68 9.60 8.06
CA ALA A 114 -10.72 8.19 7.66
C ALA A 114 -11.54 7.33 8.64
N LEU A 115 -11.28 7.46 9.94
CA LEU A 115 -12.00 6.71 10.99
C LEU A 115 -13.51 7.00 11.02
N ASP A 116 -13.91 8.22 10.70
CA ASP A 116 -15.33 8.56 10.61
C ASP A 116 -15.98 8.01 9.33
N CYS A 117 -15.28 8.04 8.20
CA CYS A 117 -15.77 7.47 6.95
C CYS A 117 -15.95 5.95 7.03
N VAL A 118 -14.94 5.22 7.51
CA VAL A 118 -14.97 3.74 7.58
C VAL A 118 -16.02 3.21 8.57
N ARG A 119 -16.36 4.01 9.60
CA ARG A 119 -17.38 3.66 10.60
C ARG A 119 -18.74 3.39 9.96
N SER A 120 -19.10 4.14 8.92
CA SER A 120 -20.36 3.95 8.19
C SER A 120 -20.45 2.60 7.49
N SER A 121 -19.31 1.95 7.24
CA SER A 121 -19.20 0.63 6.63
C SER A 121 -19.05 -0.50 7.67
N GLY A 122 -19.25 -0.22 8.96
CA GLY A 122 -19.06 -1.20 10.03
C GLY A 122 -17.59 -1.54 10.32
N LEU A 123 -16.65 -0.77 9.77
CA LEU A 123 -15.22 -1.02 9.89
C LEU A 123 -14.57 -0.15 10.96
N ARG A 124 -13.40 -0.59 11.42
CA ARG A 124 -12.44 0.20 12.19
C ARG A 124 -11.04 0.00 11.62
N LEU A 125 -10.26 1.07 11.52
CA LEU A 125 -8.84 0.99 11.22
C LEU A 125 -8.05 0.88 12.53
N VAL A 126 -7.11 -0.05 12.59
CA VAL A 126 -6.27 -0.32 13.75
C VAL A 126 -4.82 -0.35 13.32
N SER A 127 -3.98 0.41 14.02
CA SER A 127 -2.53 0.31 13.90
C SER A 127 -2.06 -0.79 14.85
N ASP A 128 -1.60 -1.90 14.30
CA ASP A 128 -0.96 -2.98 15.03
C ASP A 128 0.23 -3.50 14.21
N GLY A 129 1.23 -4.09 14.85
CA GLY A 129 2.37 -4.68 14.16
C GLY A 129 2.04 -6.04 13.54
N LEU A 130 1.13 -6.80 14.15
CA LEU A 130 0.69 -8.09 13.63
C LEU A 130 -0.74 -8.40 14.06
N TRP A 131 -1.66 -8.49 13.10
CA TRP A 131 -3.03 -8.87 13.40
C TRP A 131 -3.19 -10.38 13.55
N THR A 132 -3.81 -10.83 14.65
CA THR A 132 -3.95 -12.26 14.98
C THR A 132 -5.40 -12.74 15.02
N ILE A 133 -6.36 -11.85 14.88
CA ILE A 133 -7.79 -12.21 14.86
C ILE A 133 -8.20 -12.48 13.39
N PRO A 134 -8.63 -13.70 13.05
CA PRO A 134 -8.90 -14.08 11.68
C PRO A 134 -10.16 -13.38 11.13
N PRO A 135 -10.37 -13.41 9.80
CA PRO A 135 -11.64 -13.00 9.20
C PRO A 135 -12.77 -13.92 9.66
N GLU A 136 -13.98 -13.39 9.73
CA GLU A 136 -15.16 -14.15 10.12
C GLU A 136 -15.68 -14.98 8.94
N GLY A 137 -16.07 -16.23 9.20
CA GLY A 137 -16.72 -17.10 8.21
C GLY A 137 -15.82 -17.64 7.09
N GLU A 138 -14.53 -17.31 7.07
CA GLU A 138 -13.56 -17.80 6.07
C GLU A 138 -12.26 -18.27 6.75
N PRO A 139 -11.70 -19.44 6.40
CA PRO A 139 -10.38 -19.83 6.90
C PRO A 139 -9.29 -18.83 6.49
N THR A 140 -8.42 -18.44 7.43
CA THR A 140 -7.36 -17.44 7.19
C THR A 140 -6.51 -17.74 5.96
N GLY A 141 -6.15 -19.01 5.74
CA GLY A 141 -5.37 -19.40 4.57
C GLY A 141 -6.10 -19.19 3.24
N GLN A 142 -7.42 -19.36 3.21
CA GLN A 142 -8.23 -19.06 2.03
C GLN A 142 -8.34 -17.55 1.82
N TYR A 143 -8.55 -16.80 2.89
CA TYR A 143 -8.66 -15.35 2.83
C TYR A 143 -7.37 -14.67 2.36
N LEU A 144 -6.22 -15.01 2.97
CA LEU A 144 -4.92 -14.43 2.64
C LEU A 144 -4.35 -14.98 1.33
N GLY A 145 -4.66 -16.23 1.00
CA GLY A 145 -4.24 -16.89 -0.24
C GLY A 145 -5.22 -16.72 -1.40
N ARG A 146 -6.27 -15.88 -1.24
CA ARG A 146 -7.33 -15.78 -2.23
C ARG A 146 -6.77 -15.25 -3.55
N SER A 147 -7.11 -15.96 -4.61
CA SER A 147 -6.73 -15.57 -5.97
C SER A 147 -7.82 -15.97 -6.95
N VAL A 148 -7.84 -15.28 -8.09
CA VAL A 148 -8.58 -15.70 -9.27
C VAL A 148 -7.60 -16.25 -10.30
N GLU A 149 -8.05 -17.22 -11.07
CA GLU A 149 -7.33 -17.68 -12.26
C GLU A 149 -8.04 -17.15 -13.50
N ASP A 150 -7.31 -16.44 -14.34
CA ASP A 150 -7.79 -15.94 -15.63
C ASP A 150 -6.73 -16.21 -16.69
N ARG A 151 -7.09 -16.94 -17.75
CA ARG A 151 -6.19 -17.38 -18.83
C ARG A 151 -4.90 -18.07 -18.35
N GLY A 152 -5.01 -18.86 -17.27
CA GLY A 152 -3.87 -19.58 -16.68
C GLY A 152 -2.93 -18.69 -15.84
N VAL A 153 -3.27 -17.41 -15.67
CA VAL A 153 -2.59 -16.48 -14.76
C VAL A 153 -3.32 -16.45 -13.42
N ARG A 154 -2.58 -16.68 -12.33
CA ARG A 154 -3.11 -16.54 -10.97
C ARG A 154 -2.90 -15.13 -10.45
N ILE A 155 -3.99 -14.47 -10.08
CA ILE A 155 -4.04 -13.07 -9.68
C ILE A 155 -4.57 -12.99 -8.25
N ALA A 156 -3.84 -12.34 -7.34
CA ALA A 156 -4.32 -12.12 -5.96
C ALA A 156 -5.62 -11.29 -5.96
N SER A 157 -6.61 -11.67 -5.12
CA SER A 157 -7.98 -11.13 -5.22
C SER A 157 -8.71 -10.86 -3.91
#